data_AF-A0A7Y6PN01-F1
#
_entry.id   AF-A0A7Y6PN01-F1
#
_cell.length_a   1.000
_cell.length_b   1.000
_cell.length_c   1.000
_cell.angle_alpha   90.00
_cell.angle_beta   90.00
_cell.angle_gamma   90.00
#
_symmetry.space_group_name_H-M   'P 1'
#
loop_
_entity.id
_entity.type
_entity.pdbx_description
1 polymer ?
#
loop_
_entity_poly.entity_id
_entity_poly.type
_entity_poly.pdbx_seq_one_letter_code
_entity_poly.pdbx_strand_id
1 'polypeptide(L)'
;MSQPIRAPLMAMHAPSERVVAARLGTWEVRRHAETGARHGYFATRGLLHLQLWHPAARVSILTPSRLTNDRFEVWRDGVRFAVRAWSEVAEILSDLALPDGERVALPGGAEVAALHAWMIVRDAVAARRASATRTTVIDAGHTAPALAPVRS
;
A
#
# COMPACT_ATOMS: atom_id res chain seq x y z
N MET A 1 24.74 -0.75 -10.07
CA MET A 1 23.96 -1.78 -10.79
C MET A 1 23.54 -2.84 -9.77
N SER A 2 22.25 -2.94 -9.43
CA SER A 2 21.75 -3.92 -8.44
C SER A 2 21.38 -5.23 -9.14
N GLN A 3 21.85 -6.36 -8.60
CA GLN A 3 21.60 -7.68 -9.17
C GLN A 3 20.14 -8.14 -8.96
N PRO A 4 19.57 -8.91 -9.91
CA PRO A 4 18.21 -9.45 -9.79
C PRO A 4 18.15 -10.64 -8.82
N ILE A 5 17.25 -10.59 -7.84
CA ILE A 5 16.92 -11.73 -6.97
C ILE A 5 15.77 -12.50 -7.61
N ARG A 6 15.99 -13.75 -8.03
CA ARG A 6 14.92 -14.68 -8.45
C ARG A 6 14.27 -15.31 -7.22
N ALA A 7 13.02 -14.98 -6.92
CA ALA A 7 12.25 -15.59 -5.83
C ALA A 7 10.78 -15.83 -6.27
N PRO A 8 9.99 -16.67 -5.58
CA PRO A 8 8.53 -16.58 -5.69
C PRO A 8 8.11 -15.14 -5.39
N LEU A 9 7.01 -14.66 -6.01
CA LEU A 9 6.42 -13.34 -5.78
C LEU A 9 6.51 -13.02 -4.29
N MET A 10 7.44 -12.13 -3.89
CA MET A 10 7.71 -11.90 -2.47
C MET A 10 6.38 -11.57 -1.78
N ALA A 11 6.18 -11.96 -0.52
CA ALA A 11 4.91 -11.77 0.19
C ALA A 11 4.33 -10.35 0.00
N MET A 12 5.19 -9.32 -0.06
CA MET A 12 4.80 -7.94 -0.36
C MET A 12 4.12 -7.71 -1.73
N HIS A 13 4.43 -8.49 -2.77
CA HIS A 13 3.79 -8.36 -4.09
C HIS A 13 2.60 -9.30 -4.27
N ALA A 14 2.24 -10.13 -3.28
CA ALA A 14 1.13 -11.07 -3.39
C ALA A 14 -0.23 -10.33 -3.51
N PRO A 15 -0.92 -10.41 -4.66
CA PRO A 15 -2.18 -9.69 -4.85
C PRO A 15 -3.31 -10.23 -3.97
N SER A 16 -3.25 -11.49 -3.56
CA SER A 16 -4.23 -12.15 -2.69
C SER A 16 -4.29 -11.56 -1.28
N GLU A 17 -3.25 -10.86 -0.82
CA GLU A 17 -3.24 -10.19 0.49
C GLU A 17 -3.90 -8.80 0.47
N ARG A 18 -4.44 -8.40 -0.69
CA ARG A 18 -4.99 -7.06 -0.95
C ARG A 18 -6.37 -7.12 -1.62
N VAL A 19 -7.20 -6.15 -1.28
CA VAL A 19 -8.49 -5.91 -1.93
C VAL A 19 -8.34 -4.94 -3.08
N VAL A 20 -9.15 -5.10 -4.12
CA VAL A 20 -9.22 -4.16 -5.25
C VAL A 20 -9.93 -2.88 -4.77
N ALA A 21 -9.28 -1.74 -4.93
CA ALA A 21 -9.81 -0.41 -4.56
C ALA A 21 -10.26 0.40 -5.78
N ALA A 22 -9.60 0.20 -6.93
CA ALA A 22 -9.96 0.83 -8.20
C ALA A 22 -9.43 0.00 -9.38
N ARG A 23 -9.80 0.38 -10.61
CA ARG A 23 -9.24 -0.16 -11.85
C ARG A 23 -8.80 0.96 -12.78
N LEU A 24 -7.69 0.76 -13.47
CA LEU A 24 -7.13 1.66 -14.50
C LEU A 24 -6.92 0.83 -15.78
N GLY A 25 -7.93 0.82 -16.65
CA GLY A 25 -7.95 -0.11 -17.79
C GLY A 25 -7.85 -1.56 -17.32
N THR A 26 -6.83 -2.28 -17.79
CA THR A 26 -6.55 -3.68 -17.44
C THR A 26 -5.81 -3.86 -16.11
N TRP A 27 -5.44 -2.76 -15.43
CA TRP A 27 -4.75 -2.78 -14.15
C TRP A 27 -5.72 -2.72 -12.97
N GLU A 28 -5.46 -3.54 -11.97
CA GLU A 28 -6.11 -3.46 -10.67
C GLU A 28 -5.27 -2.61 -9.72
N VAL A 29 -5.89 -1.61 -9.10
CA VAL A 29 -5.30 -0.85 -8.00
C VAL A 29 -5.75 -1.50 -6.71
N ARG A 30 -4.83 -2.09 -5.98
CA ARG A 30 -5.08 -2.91 -4.79
C ARG A 30 -4.44 -2.29 -3.56
N ARG A 31 -5.06 -2.49 -2.40
CA ARG A 31 -4.54 -2.05 -1.09
C ARG A 31 -4.93 -3.04 0.01
N HIS A 32 -4.37 -2.90 1.20
CA HIS A 32 -4.86 -3.65 2.36
C HIS A 32 -6.27 -3.22 2.73
N ALA A 33 -7.12 -4.19 3.09
CA ALA A 33 -8.48 -3.90 3.55
C ALA A 33 -8.45 -3.05 4.82
N GLU A 34 -9.29 -2.01 4.90
CA GLU A 34 -9.31 -1.07 6.03
C GLU A 34 -9.60 -1.76 7.37
N THR A 35 -10.43 -2.80 7.35
CA THR A 35 -10.80 -3.61 8.51
C THR A 35 -9.75 -4.66 8.88
N GLY A 36 -8.71 -4.83 8.07
CA GLY A 36 -7.66 -5.81 8.30
C GLY A 36 -6.63 -5.34 9.33
N ALA A 37 -6.14 -6.25 10.17
CA ALA A 37 -5.14 -5.96 11.19
C ALA A 37 -3.86 -5.29 10.62
N ARG A 38 -3.46 -5.65 9.40
CA ARG A 38 -2.30 -5.07 8.72
C ARG A 38 -2.50 -3.60 8.33
N HIS A 39 -3.73 -3.17 8.03
CA HIS A 39 -3.99 -1.79 7.62
C HIS A 39 -3.68 -0.80 8.74
N GLY A 40 -4.23 -1.03 9.95
CA GLY A 40 -3.95 -0.15 11.10
C GLY A 40 -2.47 -0.12 11.47
N TYR A 41 -1.78 -1.26 11.39
CA TYR A 41 -0.34 -1.35 11.61
C TYR A 41 0.47 -0.51 10.61
N PHE A 42 0.18 -0.63 9.31
CA PHE A 42 0.92 0.11 8.28
C PHE A 42 0.55 1.61 8.27
N ALA A 43 -0.72 1.94 8.50
CA ALA A 43 -1.22 3.32 8.52
C ALA A 43 -0.49 4.16 9.58
N THR A 44 -0.41 3.66 10.81
CA THR A 44 0.22 4.37 11.94
C THR A 44 1.73 4.58 11.78
N ARG A 45 2.37 3.86 10.85
CA ARG A 45 3.83 3.88 10.63
C ARG A 45 4.23 4.48 9.29
N GLY A 46 3.27 4.94 8.48
CA GLY A 46 3.53 5.47 7.13
C GLY A 46 4.11 4.42 6.17
N LEU A 47 3.68 3.16 6.31
CA LEU A 47 4.14 2.02 5.52
C LEU A 47 3.12 1.59 4.44
N LEU A 48 1.99 2.28 4.35
CA LEU A 48 0.97 2.02 3.32
C LEU A 48 1.49 2.39 1.93
N HIS A 49 1.09 1.59 0.96
CA HIS A 49 1.37 1.77 -0.45
C HIS A 49 0.26 1.10 -1.24
N LEU A 50 0.05 1.57 -2.47
CA LEU A 50 -0.81 0.89 -3.43
C LEU A 50 -0.02 -0.17 -4.17
N GLN A 51 -0.72 -1.22 -4.59
CA GLN A 51 -0.24 -2.16 -5.57
C GLN A 51 -1.00 -1.96 -6.88
N LEU A 52 -0.30 -1.78 -7.99
CA LEU A 52 -0.86 -1.92 -9.32
C LEU A 52 -0.57 -3.35 -9.79
N TRP A 53 -1.62 -4.11 -10.07
CA TRP A 53 -1.52 -5.51 -10.48
C TRP A 53 -2.11 -5.67 -11.89
N HIS A 54 -1.31 -6.21 -12.81
CA HIS A 54 -1.77 -6.62 -14.13
C HIS A 54 -1.98 -8.14 -14.14
N PRO A 55 -3.23 -8.65 -14.07
CA PRO A 55 -3.49 -10.08 -13.86
C PRO A 55 -2.97 -10.96 -15.00
N ALA A 56 -3.17 -10.54 -16.25
CA ALA A 56 -2.76 -11.32 -17.43
C ALA A 56 -1.23 -11.37 -17.60
N ALA A 57 -0.55 -10.24 -17.33
CA ALA A 57 0.91 -10.15 -17.46
C ALA A 57 1.65 -10.59 -16.20
N ARG A 58 0.92 -10.85 -15.12
CA ARG A 58 1.45 -11.20 -13.79
C ARG A 58 2.48 -10.22 -13.25
N VAL A 59 2.30 -8.94 -13.56
CA VAL A 59 3.18 -7.84 -13.12
C VAL A 59 2.57 -7.11 -11.94
N SER A 60 3.42 -6.81 -10.96
CA SER A 60 3.05 -6.11 -9.73
C SER A 60 3.95 -4.90 -9.53
N ILE A 61 3.36 -3.72 -9.36
CA ILE A 61 4.08 -2.49 -9.05
C ILE A 61 3.63 -1.98 -7.68
N LEU A 62 4.52 -1.78 -6.74
CA LEU A 62 4.23 -1.09 -5.48
C LEU A 62 4.57 0.39 -5.61
N THR A 63 3.69 1.27 -5.13
CA THR A 63 3.97 2.71 -5.09
C THR A 63 4.99 3.04 -3.99
N PRO A 64 5.70 4.18 -4.11
CA PRO A 64 6.63 4.66 -3.09
C PRO A 64 6.01 4.74 -1.70
N SER A 65 6.71 4.19 -0.72
CA SER A 65 6.42 4.35 0.71
C SER A 65 7.69 4.11 1.51
N ARG A 66 7.64 4.33 2.83
CA ARG A 66 8.75 3.98 3.72
C ARG A 66 9.10 2.49 3.68
N LEU A 67 8.15 1.61 3.32
CA LEU A 67 8.42 0.18 3.17
C LEU A 67 9.25 -0.13 1.92
N THR A 68 9.07 0.64 0.85
CA THR A 68 9.79 0.50 -0.42
C THR A 68 10.98 1.46 -0.53
N ASN A 69 11.43 2.02 0.60
CA ASN A 69 12.47 3.06 0.64
C ASN A 69 12.19 4.24 -0.30
N ASP A 70 10.94 4.67 -0.36
CA ASP A 70 10.44 5.77 -1.20
C ASP A 70 10.69 5.56 -2.71
N ARG A 71 10.67 4.30 -3.15
CA ARG A 71 10.81 3.90 -4.56
C ARG A 71 9.60 3.11 -5.04
N PHE A 72 9.40 3.12 -6.35
CA PHE A 72 8.55 2.12 -6.99
C PHE A 72 9.28 0.77 -6.95
N GLU A 73 8.57 -0.29 -6.59
CA GLU A 73 9.07 -1.65 -6.74
C GLU A 73 8.27 -2.33 -7.85
N VAL A 74 8.95 -2.73 -8.93
CA VAL A 74 8.35 -3.49 -10.04
C VAL A 74 8.75 -4.95 -9.88
N TRP A 75 7.77 -5.83 -9.92
CA TRP A 75 7.96 -7.26 -9.95
C TRP A 75 7.40 -7.83 -11.25
N ARG A 76 8.27 -8.40 -12.08
CA ARG A 76 7.91 -9.11 -13.31
C ARG A 76 8.89 -10.26 -13.54
N ASP A 77 8.42 -11.35 -14.15
CA ASP A 77 9.28 -12.48 -14.55
C ASP A 77 10.15 -13.05 -13.41
N GLY A 78 9.65 -12.97 -12.17
CA GLY A 78 10.38 -13.41 -10.97
C GLY A 78 11.52 -12.49 -10.52
N VAL A 79 11.65 -11.30 -11.11
CA VAL A 79 12.69 -10.31 -10.83
C VAL A 79 12.08 -9.05 -10.23
N ARG A 80 12.77 -8.49 -9.23
CA ARG A 80 12.46 -7.20 -8.61
C ARG A 80 13.34 -6.08 -9.14
N PHE A 81 12.72 -4.96 -9.50
CA PHE A 81 13.37 -3.70 -9.86
C PHE A 81 12.91 -2.62 -8.89
N ALA A 82 13.81 -1.75 -8.43
CA ALA A 82 13.48 -0.64 -7.54
C ALA A 82 13.93 0.68 -8.18
N VAL A 83 12.96 1.52 -8.55
CA VAL A 83 13.18 2.73 -9.38
C VAL A 83 12.54 3.96 -8.76
N ARG A 84 13.02 5.16 -9.11
CA ARG A 84 12.58 6.40 -8.46
C ARG A 84 11.42 7.07 -9.19
N ALA A 85 11.37 6.93 -10.50
CA ALA A 85 10.38 7.59 -11.34
C ALA A 85 9.44 6.61 -12.05
N TRP A 86 8.23 7.08 -12.37
CA TRP A 86 7.28 6.33 -13.19
C TRP A 86 7.78 6.10 -14.62
N SER A 87 8.60 7.00 -15.17
CA SER A 87 9.23 6.80 -16.48
C SER A 87 10.15 5.57 -16.50
N GLU A 88 10.89 5.32 -15.42
CA GLU A 88 11.73 4.13 -15.29
C GLU A 88 10.87 2.85 -15.19
N VAL A 89 9.71 2.93 -14.54
CA VAL A 89 8.72 1.83 -14.55
C VAL A 89 8.27 1.55 -15.99
N ALA A 90 8.00 2.60 -16.76
CA ALA A 90 7.59 2.47 -18.15
C ALA A 90 8.68 1.85 -19.02
N GLU A 91 9.94 2.24 -18.82
CA GLU A 91 11.10 1.64 -19.48
C GLU A 91 11.22 0.14 -19.14
N ILE A 92 11.11 -0.24 -17.86
CA ILE A 92 11.18 -1.64 -17.41
C ILE A 92 10.07 -2.50 -18.04
N LEU A 93 8.91 -1.91 -18.35
CA LEU A 93 7.75 -2.63 -18.88
C LEU A 93 7.56 -2.43 -20.39
N SER A 94 8.47 -1.70 -21.05
CA SER A 94 8.32 -1.30 -22.45
C SER A 94 8.35 -2.47 -23.45
N ASP A 95 9.04 -3.56 -23.11
CA ASP A 95 9.17 -4.79 -23.88
C ASP A 95 8.15 -5.87 -23.46
N LEU A 96 7.30 -5.59 -22.48
CA LEU A 96 6.36 -6.57 -21.95
C LEU A 96 5.16 -6.73 -22.91
N ALA A 97 5.08 -7.93 -23.49
CA ALA A 97 3.95 -8.38 -24.30
C ALA A 97 3.15 -9.47 -23.58
N LEU A 98 1.84 -9.48 -23.81
CA LEU A 98 0.92 -10.54 -23.43
C LEU A 98 1.10 -11.77 -24.35
N PRO A 99 0.55 -12.94 -23.97
CA PRO A 99 0.70 -14.16 -24.77
C PRO A 99 0.19 -14.07 -26.22
N ASP A 100 -0.74 -13.16 -26.51
CA ASP A 100 -1.27 -12.86 -27.84
C ASP A 100 -0.42 -11.83 -28.63
N GLY A 101 0.67 -11.34 -28.03
CA GLY A 101 1.56 -10.35 -28.62
C GLY A 101 1.17 -8.90 -28.37
N GLU A 102 0.04 -8.63 -27.71
CA GLU A 102 -0.36 -7.26 -27.35
C GLU A 102 0.58 -6.68 -26.28
N ARG A 103 0.99 -5.43 -26.42
CA ARG A 103 1.79 -4.75 -25.39
C ARG A 103 0.93 -4.35 -24.20
N VAL A 104 1.47 -4.46 -23.00
CA VAL A 104 0.78 -3.99 -21.80
C VAL A 104 0.69 -2.46 -21.81
N ALA A 105 -0.53 -1.92 -21.96
CA ALA A 105 -0.77 -0.49 -21.80
C ALA A 105 -0.59 -0.07 -20.33
N LEU A 106 0.29 0.90 -20.07
CA LEU A 106 0.55 1.40 -18.73
C LEU A 106 -0.44 2.50 -18.34
N PRO A 107 -0.86 2.58 -17.07
CA PRO A 107 -1.61 3.72 -16.57
C PRO A 107 -0.80 5.01 -16.68
N GLY A 108 -1.48 6.14 -16.87
CA GLY A 108 -0.83 7.44 -16.93
C GLY A 108 -0.16 7.79 -15.60
N GLY A 109 1.07 8.34 -15.65
CA GLY A 109 1.80 8.70 -14.43
C GLY A 109 1.05 9.68 -13.53
N ALA A 110 0.27 10.60 -14.13
CA ALA A 110 -0.58 11.53 -13.40
C ALA A 110 -1.74 10.83 -12.65
N GLU A 111 -2.35 9.81 -13.25
CA GLU A 111 -3.42 9.02 -12.62
C GLU A 111 -2.88 8.23 -11.42
N VAL A 112 -1.70 7.61 -11.60
CA VAL A 112 -1.02 6.88 -10.53
C VAL A 112 -0.64 7.83 -9.38
N ALA A 113 -0.12 9.02 -9.70
CA ALA A 113 0.20 10.04 -8.70
C ALA A 113 -1.05 10.52 -7.96
N ALA A 114 -2.16 10.75 -8.65
CA ALA A 114 -3.43 11.17 -8.06
C ALA A 114 -3.99 10.11 -7.10
N LEU A 115 -3.97 8.83 -7.50
CA LEU A 115 -4.40 7.72 -6.63
C LEU A 115 -3.50 7.56 -5.41
N HIS A 116 -2.18 7.70 -5.59
CA HIS A 116 -1.23 7.61 -4.50
C HIS A 116 -1.46 8.75 -3.49
N ALA A 117 -1.61 9.98 -3.97
CA ALA A 117 -1.92 11.13 -3.12
C ALA A 117 -3.28 10.96 -2.40
N TRP A 118 -4.31 10.49 -3.10
CA TRP A 118 -5.61 10.20 -2.51
C TRP A 118 -5.52 9.20 -1.36
N MET A 119 -4.75 8.12 -1.52
CA MET A 119 -4.53 7.13 -0.46
C MET A 119 -3.85 7.78 0.76
N ILE A 120 -2.75 8.51 0.54
CA ILE A 120 -2.02 9.20 1.63
C ILE A 120 -2.96 10.13 2.40
N VAL A 121 -3.76 10.94 1.70
CA VAL A 121 -4.70 11.89 2.32
C VAL A 121 -5.81 11.15 3.08
N ARG A 122 -6.46 10.16 2.46
CA ARG A 122 -7.53 9.36 3.08
C ARG A 122 -7.02 8.68 4.36
N ASP A 123 -5.83 8.11 4.32
CA ASP A 123 -5.30 7.32 5.41
C ASP A 123 -4.72 8.20 6.52
N ALA A 124 -4.16 9.37 6.20
CA ALA A 124 -3.82 10.38 7.20
C ALA A 124 -5.06 10.84 8.00
N VAL A 125 -6.20 11.00 7.34
CA VAL A 125 -7.47 11.31 8.00
C VAL A 125 -7.95 10.14 8.86
N ALA A 126 -7.89 8.91 8.36
CA ALA A 126 -8.29 7.72 9.11
C ALA A 126 -7.42 7.48 10.35
N ALA A 127 -6.10 7.64 10.23
CA ALA A 127 -5.16 7.49 11.34
C ALA A 127 -5.40 8.54 12.45
N ARG A 128 -5.67 9.80 12.07
CA ARG A 128 -6.00 10.87 13.02
C ARG A 128 -7.29 10.56 13.79
N ARG A 129 -8.32 10.06 13.11
CA ARG A 129 -9.59 9.65 13.76
C ARG A 129 -9.38 8.50 14.75
N ALA A 130 -8.63 7.47 14.35
CA ALA A 130 -8.34 6.33 15.22
C ALA A 130 -7.57 6.74 16.49
N SER A 131 -6.61 7.66 16.37
CA SER A 131 -5.88 8.20 17.54
C SER A 131 -6.80 9.03 18.46
N ALA A 132 -7.70 9.85 17.91
CA ALA A 132 -8.63 10.66 18.70
C ALA A 132 -9.63 9.80 19.51
N THR A 133 -10.15 8.73 18.93
CA THR A 133 -11.03 7.77 19.62
C THR A 133 -10.30 7.03 20.75
N ARG A 134 -9.00 6.74 20.58
CA ARG A 134 -8.20 6.07 21.62
C ARG A 134 -7.95 6.97 22.83
N THR A 135 -7.76 8.28 22.63
CA THR A 135 -7.63 9.25 23.72
C THR A 135 -8.92 9.41 24.52
N THR A 136 -10.08 9.41 23.85
CA THR A 136 -11.38 9.58 24.52
C THR A 136 -11.80 8.38 25.38
N VAL A 137 -11.35 7.16 25.04
CA VAL A 137 -11.66 5.96 25.83
C VAL A 137 -10.80 5.84 27.10
N ILE A 138 -9.59 6.40 27.11
CA ILE A 138 -8.69 6.32 28.28
C ILE A 138 -9.09 7.34 29.36
N ASP A 139 -9.68 8.48 28.99
CA ASP A 139 -10.10 9.53 29.94
C ASP A 139 -11.45 9.24 30.65
N ALA A 140 -12.21 8.24 30.17
CA ALA A 140 -13.53 7.90 30.73
C ALA A 140 -13.46 6.94 31.96
N GLY A 141 -12.27 6.67 32.49
CA GLY A 141 -12.05 5.61 33.48
C GLY A 141 -11.11 6.01 34.62
N HIS A 142 -11.35 7.12 35.31
CA HIS A 142 -10.74 7.39 36.63
C HIS A 142 -11.65 8.27 37.51
N THR A 143 -12.80 7.72 37.92
CA THR A 143 -13.50 8.21 39.12
C THR A 143 -13.12 7.28 40.26
N ALA A 144 -12.12 7.67 41.05
CA ALA A 144 -11.75 6.94 42.27
C ALA A 144 -12.93 6.95 43.27
N PRO A 145 -13.22 5.84 43.97
CA PRO A 145 -14.21 5.85 45.02
C PRO A 145 -13.71 6.65 46.23
N ALA A 146 -14.53 7.58 46.71
CA ALA A 146 -14.29 8.35 47.92
C ALA A 146 -14.22 7.42 49.14
N LEU A 147 -13.09 7.44 49.84
CA LEU A 147 -12.92 6.82 51.16
C LEU A 147 -13.82 7.55 52.17
N ALA A 148 -14.77 6.83 52.76
CA ALA A 148 -15.55 7.33 53.88
C ALA A 148 -14.71 7.38 55.17
N PRO A 149 -14.85 8.40 56.03
CA PRO A 149 -14.12 8.47 57.28
C PRO A 149 -14.72 7.50 58.32
N VAL A 150 -13.89 6.63 58.86
CA VAL A 150 -14.17 5.86 60.09
C VAL A 150 -14.24 6.84 61.25
N ARG A 151 -15.40 6.90 61.91
CA ARG A 151 -15.56 7.61 63.19
C ARG A 151 -15.06 6.71 64.32
N SER A 152 -14.38 7.35 65.27
CA SER A 152 -13.73 6.82 66.47
C SER A 152 -14.66 6.02 67.38
#